data_AF-A0A351L7M1-F1
#
_entry.id   AF-A0A351L7M1-F1
#
_cell.length_a   1.000
_cell.length_b   1.000
_cell.length_c   1.000
_cell.angle_alpha   90.00
_cell.angle_beta   90.00
_cell.angle_gamma   90.00
#
_symmetry.space_group_name_H-M   'P 1'
#
loop_
_entity.id
_entity.type
_entity.pdbx_description
1 polymer ?
#
loop_
_entity_poly.entity_id
_entity_poly.type
_entity_poly.pdbx_seq_one_letter_code
_entity_poly.pdbx_strand_id
1 'polypeptide(L)'
;MSETVVAVYENGVLRPLNPVSLSEGQTVQLTIVPQVSPAEPNNDLKKLLPSLIDRGLLRLPSSKRGQVDKAELAKREQERRERMKKMKPLPGKPLSETIIEDRGPW
;
A
#
# COMPACT_ATOMS: atom_id res chain seq x y z
N MET A 1 31.45 -6.91 -3.21
CA MET A 1 30.14 -7.56 -3.45
C MET A 1 29.33 -7.45 -2.17
N SER A 2 28.08 -7.00 -2.25
CA SER A 2 27.19 -6.92 -1.10
C SER A 2 26.47 -8.26 -0.90
N GLU A 3 26.65 -8.89 0.24
CA GLU A 3 25.97 -10.14 0.61
C GLU A 3 24.83 -9.82 1.58
N THR A 4 23.65 -10.41 1.35
CA THR A 4 22.51 -10.27 2.27
C THR A 4 22.48 -11.47 3.21
N VAL A 5 22.72 -11.22 4.50
CA VAL A 5 22.74 -12.26 5.54
C VAL A 5 21.48 -12.12 6.40
N VAL A 6 20.83 -13.25 6.69
CA VAL A 6 19.72 -13.30 7.64
C VAL A 6 20.27 -13.52 9.05
N ALA A 7 19.86 -12.69 9.99
CA ALA A 7 20.30 -12.73 11.38
C ALA A 7 19.13 -12.53 12.34
N VAL A 8 19.23 -13.11 13.52
CA VAL A 8 18.30 -12.90 14.64
C VAL A 8 18.91 -11.85 15.56
N TYR A 9 18.12 -10.87 15.97
CA TYR A 9 18.55 -9.85 16.93
C TYR A 9 18.15 -10.29 18.35
N GLU A 10 19.14 -10.51 19.22
CA GLU A 10 18.93 -10.92 20.61
C GLU A 10 19.85 -10.13 21.54
N ASN A 11 19.28 -9.43 22.54
CA ASN A 11 20.02 -8.73 23.60
C ASN A 11 21.11 -7.77 23.08
N GLY A 12 20.88 -7.08 21.96
CA GLY A 12 21.87 -6.15 21.39
C GLY A 12 22.89 -6.80 20.45
N VAL A 13 22.78 -8.11 20.19
CA VAL A 13 23.69 -8.86 19.31
C VAL A 13 22.92 -9.39 18.11
N LEU A 14 23.44 -9.15 16.89
CA LEU A 14 22.96 -9.78 15.66
C LEU A 14 23.64 -11.14 15.49
N ARG A 15 22.87 -12.22 15.64
CA ARG A 15 23.32 -13.60 15.46
C ARG A 15 22.96 -14.07 14.04
N PRO A 16 23.91 -14.18 13.10
CA PRO A 16 23.61 -14.64 11.76
C PRO A 16 23.19 -16.11 11.79
N LEU A 17 22.21 -16.48 10.95
CA LEU A 17 21.74 -17.88 10.87
C LEU A 17 22.81 -18.80 10.27
N ASN A 18 23.60 -18.27 9.33
CA ASN A 18 24.75 -18.94 8.74
C ASN A 18 26.03 -18.15 9.08
N PRO A 19 27.17 -18.82 9.32
CA PRO A 19 28.44 -18.13 9.55
C PRO A 19 28.78 -17.22 8.38
N VAL A 20 29.16 -15.97 8.69
CA VAL A 20 29.59 -15.00 7.68
C VAL A 20 31.12 -14.97 7.66
N SER A 21 31.71 -14.95 6.49
CA SER A 21 33.17 -14.87 6.32
C SER A 21 33.69 -13.43 6.56
N LEU A 22 33.56 -12.96 7.80
CA LEU A 22 34.09 -11.67 8.26
C LEU A 22 35.24 -11.90 9.25
N SER A 23 36.19 -10.97 9.27
CA SER A 23 37.28 -10.96 10.25
C SER A 23 36.83 -10.30 11.55
N GLU A 24 37.45 -10.67 12.67
CA GLU A 24 37.22 -10.00 13.95
C GLU A 24 37.60 -8.51 13.85
N GLY A 25 36.73 -7.64 14.36
CA GLY A 25 36.92 -6.18 14.32
C GLY A 25 36.59 -5.50 12.98
N GLN A 26 36.07 -6.24 12.00
CA GLN A 26 35.71 -5.67 10.71
C GLN A 26 34.44 -4.79 10.79
N THR A 27 34.54 -3.54 10.38
CA THR A 27 33.39 -2.63 10.29
C THR A 27 32.50 -3.00 9.10
N VAL A 28 31.20 -3.17 9.36
CA VAL A 28 30.20 -3.49 8.33
C VAL A 28 29.04 -2.51 8.34
N GLN A 29 28.46 -2.25 7.17
CA GLN A 29 27.25 -1.44 7.04
C GLN A 29 26.02 -2.35 7.05
N LEU A 30 25.10 -2.11 7.96
CA LEU A 30 23.88 -2.91 8.14
C LEU A 30 22.70 -2.21 7.45
N THR A 31 21.91 -2.97 6.69
CA THR A 31 20.61 -2.53 6.18
C THR A 31 19.52 -3.35 6.86
N ILE A 32 18.70 -2.70 7.68
CA ILE A 32 17.59 -3.36 8.37
C ILE A 32 16.39 -3.34 7.42
N VAL A 33 16.01 -4.52 6.93
CA VAL A 33 14.78 -4.72 6.18
C VAL A 33 13.78 -5.37 7.14
N PRO A 34 12.65 -4.73 7.47
CA PRO A 34 11.63 -5.36 8.31
C PRO A 34 11.16 -6.63 7.60
N GLN A 35 11.43 -7.78 8.19
CA GLN A 35 10.68 -8.99 7.85
C GLN A 35 9.27 -8.76 8.37
N VAL A 36 8.42 -8.24 7.50
CA VAL A 36 6.98 -8.45 7.61
C VAL A 36 6.85 -9.96 7.46
N SER A 37 6.87 -10.70 8.57
CA SER A 37 6.20 -11.98 8.58
C SER A 37 4.84 -11.71 7.94
N PRO A 38 4.37 -12.51 6.98
CA PRO A 38 2.96 -12.48 6.70
C PRO A 38 2.32 -12.95 7.99
N ALA A 39 2.10 -12.05 8.96
CA ALA A 39 1.06 -12.17 9.95
C ALA A 39 -0.11 -12.63 9.10
N GLU A 40 -0.48 -13.91 9.21
CA GLU A 40 -1.47 -14.51 8.35
C GLU A 40 -2.68 -13.57 8.46
N PRO A 41 -2.95 -12.74 7.44
CA PRO A 41 -4.06 -11.83 7.56
C PRO A 41 -5.23 -12.78 7.46
N ASN A 42 -5.92 -12.96 8.60
CA ASN A 42 -7.11 -13.78 8.83
C ASN A 42 -7.47 -14.60 7.59
N ASN A 43 -7.18 -15.91 7.61
CA ASN A 43 -7.36 -16.82 6.47
C ASN A 43 -8.71 -16.60 5.73
N ASP A 44 -9.73 -16.17 6.47
CA ASP A 44 -11.03 -15.75 5.96
C ASP A 44 -10.98 -14.56 4.98
N LEU A 45 -10.23 -13.49 5.27
CA LEU A 45 -10.05 -12.36 4.36
C LEU A 45 -9.34 -12.77 3.06
N LYS A 46 -8.32 -13.63 3.15
CA LYS A 46 -7.65 -14.18 1.96
C LYS A 46 -8.58 -15.02 1.09
N LYS A 47 -9.56 -15.72 1.69
CA LYS A 47 -10.58 -16.49 0.96
C LYS A 47 -11.68 -15.60 0.36
N LEU A 48 -12.04 -14.51 1.03
CA LEU A 48 -13.08 -13.59 0.57
C LEU A 48 -12.61 -12.66 -0.56
N LEU A 49 -11.34 -12.27 -0.55
CA LEU A 49 -10.77 -11.36 -1.55
C LEU A 49 -10.99 -11.81 -3.00
N PRO A 50 -10.68 -13.06 -3.40
CA PRO A 50 -10.98 -13.57 -4.74
C PRO A 50 -12.46 -13.45 -5.09
N SER A 51 -13.36 -13.86 -4.18
CA SER A 51 -14.81 -13.78 -4.41
C SER A 51 -15.31 -12.35 -4.61
N LEU A 52 -14.70 -11.36 -3.94
CA LEU A 52 -15.07 -9.96 -4.09
C LEU A 52 -14.54 -9.36 -5.39
N ILE A 53 -13.39 -9.83 -5.87
CA ILE A 53 -12.80 -9.44 -7.16
C ILE A 53 -13.60 -10.03 -8.32
N ASP A 54 -13.95 -11.31 -8.24
CA ASP A 54 -14.73 -12.02 -9.27
C ASP A 54 -16.12 -11.40 -9.45
N ARG A 55 -16.71 -10.90 -8.36
CA ARG A 55 -17.99 -10.17 -8.39
C ARG A 55 -17.85 -8.70 -8.79
N GLY A 56 -16.64 -8.21 -9.04
CA GLY A 56 -16.35 -6.83 -9.40
C GLY A 56 -16.58 -5.80 -8.28
N LEU A 57 -16.79 -6.26 -7.04
CA LEU A 57 -16.98 -5.39 -5.86
C LEU A 57 -15.67 -4.76 -5.39
N LEU A 58 -14.56 -5.39 -5.72
CA LEU A 58 -13.22 -4.91 -5.41
C LEU A 58 -12.35 -4.97 -6.67
N ARG A 59 -11.68 -3.87 -6.99
CA ARG A 59 -10.60 -3.83 -7.97
C ARG A 59 -9.31 -3.56 -7.23
N LEU A 60 -8.46 -4.58 -7.11
CA LEU A 60 -7.13 -4.40 -6.52
C LEU A 60 -6.31 -3.46 -7.41
N PRO A 61 -5.54 -2.52 -6.83
CA PRO A 61 -4.57 -1.76 -7.59
C PRO A 61 -3.58 -2.74 -8.22
N SER A 62 -3.42 -2.68 -9.55
CA SER A 62 -2.44 -3.54 -10.21
C SER A 62 -1.06 -3.30 -9.58
N SER A 63 -0.28 -4.37 -9.41
CA SER A 63 1.04 -4.38 -8.77
C SER A 63 2.06 -3.41 -9.38
N LYS A 64 1.75 -2.77 -10.51
CA LYS A 64 2.45 -1.60 -11.04
C LYS A 64 2.17 -0.36 -10.18
N ARG A 65 2.59 -0.37 -8.92
CA ARG A 65 2.70 0.87 -8.12
C ARG A 65 3.72 1.77 -8.80
N GLY A 66 3.27 2.86 -9.41
CA GLY A 66 4.13 4.01 -9.72
C GLY A 66 4.17 4.51 -11.16
N GLN A 67 3.61 3.79 -12.13
CA GLN A 67 3.51 4.29 -13.51
C GLN A 67 2.05 4.29 -13.94
N VAL A 68 1.31 5.30 -13.48
CA VAL A 68 0.07 5.66 -14.15
C VAL A 68 0.42 6.75 -15.14
N ASP A 69 0.19 6.49 -16.43
CA ASP A 69 0.41 7.50 -17.46
C ASP A 69 -0.49 8.71 -17.18
N LYS A 70 0.12 9.90 -17.04
CA LYS A 70 -0.61 11.15 -16.76
C LYS A 70 -1.65 11.43 -17.84
N ALA A 71 -1.36 11.06 -19.09
CA ALA A 71 -2.29 11.24 -20.19
C ALA A 71 -3.53 10.34 -20.04
N GLU A 72 -3.35 9.11 -19.57
CA GLU A 72 -4.43 8.16 -19.34
C GLU A 72 -5.32 8.60 -18.16
N LEU A 73 -4.71 9.12 -17.09
CA LEU A 73 -5.44 9.72 -15.97
C LEU A 73 -6.28 10.93 -16.39
N ALA A 74 -5.73 11.81 -17.22
CA ALA A 74 -6.44 12.98 -17.72
C ALA A 74 -7.67 12.60 -18.54
N LYS A 75 -7.55 11.60 -19.43
CA LYS A 75 -8.67 11.06 -20.21
C LYS A 75 -9.74 10.46 -19.30
N ARG A 76 -9.34 9.64 -18.33
CA ARG A 76 -10.27 9.04 -17.36
C ARG A 76 -11.03 10.08 -16.53
N GLU A 77 -10.37 11.16 -16.13
CA GLU A 77 -11.01 12.25 -15.40
C GLU A 77 -12.00 13.04 -16.30
N GLN A 78 -11.67 13.26 -17.57
CA GLN A 78 -12.58 13.87 -18.53
C GLN A 78 -13.85 13.03 -18.72
N GLU A 79 -13.72 11.72 -18.96
CA GLU A 79 -14.87 10.81 -19.07
C GLU A 79 -15.74 10.79 -17.81
N ARG A 80 -15.10 10.86 -16.63
CA ARG A 80 -15.81 10.94 -15.36
C ARG A 80 -16.61 12.22 -15.26
N ARG A 81 -16.02 13.37 -15.63
CA ARG A 81 -16.71 14.67 -15.63
C ARG A 81 -17.87 14.70 -16.62
N GLU A 82 -17.71 14.15 -17.80
CA GLU A 82 -18.80 14.05 -18.78
C GLU A 82 -19.95 13.18 -18.28
N ARG A 83 -19.64 12.03 -17.65
CA ARG A 83 -20.64 11.19 -17.00
C ARG A 83 -21.38 11.95 -15.89
N MET A 84 -20.65 12.67 -15.04
CA MET A 84 -21.25 13.48 -13.97
C MET A 84 -22.13 14.60 -14.52
N LYS A 85 -21.72 15.28 -15.60
CA LYS A 85 -22.56 16.29 -16.27
C LYS A 85 -23.86 15.72 -16.82
N LYS A 86 -23.87 14.45 -17.23
CA LYS A 86 -25.07 13.73 -17.71
C LYS A 86 -25.97 13.26 -16.57
N MET A 87 -25.47 13.17 -15.34
CA MET A 87 -26.30 12.82 -14.19
C MET A 87 -27.13 14.04 -13.76
N LYS A 88 -28.40 13.81 -13.42
CA LYS A 88 -29.22 14.85 -12.81
C LYS A 88 -28.63 15.17 -11.42
N PRO A 89 -28.54 16.46 -11.05
CA PRO A 89 -28.10 16.82 -9.70
C PRO A 89 -29.04 16.17 -8.69
N LEU A 90 -28.46 15.48 -7.71
CA LEU A 90 -29.21 14.97 -6.57
C LEU A 90 -29.75 16.18 -5.78
N PRO A 91 -31.01 16.15 -5.33
CA PRO A 91 -31.54 17.21 -4.48
C PRO A 91 -30.82 17.19 -3.13
N GLY A 92 -30.41 18.36 -2.66
CA GLY A 92 -29.75 18.56 -1.37
C GLY A 92 -28.40 19.26 -1.47
N LYS A 93 -27.83 19.60 -0.30
CA LYS A 93 -26.48 20.15 -0.21
C LYS A 93 -25.45 19.02 -0.47
N PRO A 94 -24.34 19.30 -1.17
CA PRO A 94 -23.28 18.33 -1.31
C PRO A 94 -22.67 18.00 0.06
N LEU A 95 -22.32 16.74 0.28
CA LEU A 95 -21.73 16.26 1.54
C LEU A 95 -20.49 17.07 1.95
N SER A 96 -19.74 17.58 0.97
CA SER A 96 -18.59 18.46 1.22
C SER A 96 -18.97 19.75 1.95
N GLU A 97 -20.11 20.36 1.62
CA GLU A 97 -20.59 21.56 2.32
C GLU A 97 -21.04 21.21 3.73
N THR A 98 -21.75 20.11 3.93
CA THR A 98 -22.13 19.64 5.28
C THR A 98 -20.90 19.41 6.16
N ILE A 99 -19.85 18.78 5.63
CA ILE A 99 -18.59 18.56 6.37
C ILE A 99 -17.88 19.88 6.70
N ILE A 100 -17.94 20.88 5.81
CA ILE A 100 -17.33 22.20 6.05
C ILE A 100 -18.12 22.96 7.12
N GLU A 101 -19.45 22.93 7.05
CA GLU A 101 -20.34 23.53 8.06
C GLU A 101 -20.12 22.87 9.44
N ASP A 102 -20.04 21.54 9.50
CA ASP A 102 -19.84 20.76 10.74
C ASP A 102 -18.47 20.99 11.38
N ARG A 103 -17.45 21.37 10.60
CA ARG A 103 -16.10 21.63 11.12
C ARG A 103 -16.01 22.91 11.96
N GLY A 104 -16.98 23.81 11.85
CA GLY A 104 -16.96 25.10 12.54
C GLY A 104 -15.89 26.07 12.02
N PRO A 105 -15.86 27.31 12.55
CA PRO A 105 -14.84 28.29 12.21
C PRO A 105 -13.48 27.88 12.75
N TRP A 106 -12.43 28.15 11.98
CA TRP A 106 -11.03 28.00 12.39
C TRP A 106 -10.64 29.01 13.46
#